data_AF-A0A1G8NNR2-F1
#
_entry.id   AF-A0A1G8NNR2-F1
#
_cell.length_a   1.000
_cell.length_b   1.000
_cell.length_c   1.000
_cell.angle_alpha   90.00
_cell.angle_beta   90.00
_cell.angle_gamma   90.00
#
_symmetry.space_group_name_H-M   'P 1'
#
loop_
_entity.id
_entity.type
_entity.pdbx_description
1 polymer ?
#
loop_
_entity_poly.entity_id
_entity_poly.type
_entity_poly.pdbx_seq_one_letter_code
_entity_poly.pdbx_strand_id
1 'polypeptide(L)'
;MSCRSLKPDPDSYPEKHCGIALFRVHSNRYGRLQCSTPQALYRPLTIEQTLCARFDHDRGTIRLHDDQLHWTDLRLLAASTYPTHFIKIVLTIKNSSIMNQESFEYNRDQLQYLGFGEEIAKSLHTKMEQNLTEFTLDHTRKFGKDEMHSVLYFSKGDDAAKDLTFFNRFTSTLKKEGMEDLSQTFFVGPKFNYTLQERYNMMDGRAVYREQPVLERKEIDGKLKMVPTGETYWAWRALNFKEADQHGNFLPKMIRWHDQGKALEKFPIVGAEEKYMQARLLAQLQKGNQVEVNVLKDGQEVKTQMVVNAPMMRVDFYDGNGQKLNIKPVNRQAFEQSQKSDLSPQEVQRAAMAKATAAKEGTLTAGQAIPAAQKTAAEQKQGPAPQRKQAVKI
;
A
#
# COMPACT_ATOMS: atom_id res chain seq x y z
N MET A 1 19.44 -5.79 28.45
CA MET A 1 19.52 -4.77 29.51
C MET A 1 20.98 -4.63 29.96
N SER A 2 21.72 -3.68 29.40
CA SER A 2 23.02 -3.28 29.95
C SER A 2 22.77 -1.94 30.64
N CYS A 3 22.83 -1.91 31.96
CA CYS A 3 22.73 -0.71 32.76
C CYS A 3 23.92 0.19 32.37
N ARG A 4 23.71 1.18 31.49
CA ARG A 4 24.75 2.18 31.24
C ARG A 4 24.95 2.90 32.57
N SER A 5 26.15 2.74 33.14
CA SER A 5 26.61 3.46 34.32
C SER A 5 26.29 4.95 34.13
N LEU A 6 25.47 5.50 35.04
CA LEU A 6 25.19 6.92 35.11
C LEU A 6 26.53 7.67 35.21
N LYS A 7 26.82 8.51 34.24
CA LYS A 7 28.01 9.35 34.24
C LYS A 7 27.56 10.80 34.41
N PRO A 8 27.93 11.45 35.52
CA PRO A 8 27.95 12.91 35.60
C PRO A 8 29.12 13.43 34.75
N ASP A 9 28.94 14.62 34.19
CA ASP A 9 30.04 15.36 33.57
C ASP A 9 31.01 15.92 34.65
N PRO A 10 32.14 16.53 34.27
CA PRO A 10 33.13 17.05 35.23
C PRO A 10 32.58 18.07 36.22
N ASP A 11 31.44 18.70 35.91
CA ASP A 11 30.77 19.71 36.72
C ASP A 11 29.57 19.12 37.51
N SER A 12 29.49 17.79 37.60
CA SER A 12 28.43 17.03 38.28
C SER A 12 27.04 17.16 37.65
N TYR A 13 26.93 17.57 36.39
CA TYR A 13 25.65 17.58 35.68
C TYR A 13 25.34 16.22 35.07
N PRO A 14 24.05 15.82 35.02
CA PRO A 14 23.66 14.66 34.23
C PRO A 14 24.01 14.91 32.75
N GLU A 15 24.64 13.93 32.09
CA GLU A 15 24.91 14.03 30.64
C GLU A 15 23.63 14.39 29.87
N LYS A 16 23.74 15.28 28.87
CA LYS A 16 22.61 15.64 28.01
C LYS A 16 21.98 14.37 27.45
N HIS A 17 20.65 14.27 27.52
CA HIS A 17 19.84 13.13 27.05
C HIS A 17 19.84 11.88 27.94
N CYS A 18 20.23 11.96 29.22
CA CYS A 18 20.21 10.81 30.15
C CYS A 18 18.85 10.52 30.82
N GLY A 19 17.83 11.35 30.61
CA GLY A 19 16.47 11.11 31.14
C GLY A 19 16.25 11.44 32.62
N ILE A 20 17.02 12.37 33.20
CA ILE A 20 16.89 12.85 34.60
C ILE A 20 16.51 14.34 34.62
N ALA A 21 15.64 14.76 35.54
CA ALA A 21 15.25 16.16 35.76
C ALA A 21 15.60 16.62 37.19
N LEU A 22 15.98 17.89 37.38
CA LEU A 22 16.35 18.44 38.69
C LEU A 22 15.17 19.19 39.34
N PHE A 23 14.95 18.98 40.64
CA PHE A 23 13.94 19.69 41.45
C PHE A 23 14.59 20.42 42.62
N ARG A 24 13.99 21.56 43.01
CA ARG A 24 14.37 22.29 44.23
C ARG A 24 13.38 22.03 45.34
N VAL A 25 13.91 21.62 46.49
CA VAL A 25 13.16 21.42 47.72
C VAL A 25 13.56 22.49 48.71
N HIS A 26 12.57 23.19 49.24
CA HIS A 26 12.74 24.24 50.23
C HIS A 26 12.19 23.76 51.56
N SER A 27 12.96 23.93 52.63
CA SER A 27 12.44 23.79 53.99
C SER A 27 12.25 25.18 54.58
N ASN A 28 11.01 25.54 54.91
CA ASN A 28 10.73 26.83 55.55
C ASN A 28 11.22 26.85 57.01
N ARG A 29 11.18 28.02 57.65
CA ARG A 29 11.60 28.20 59.05
C ARG A 29 10.87 27.32 60.09
N TYR A 30 9.81 26.62 59.68
CA TYR A 30 9.02 25.72 60.49
C TYR A 30 9.27 24.24 60.15
N GLY A 31 10.29 23.94 59.34
CA GLY A 31 10.63 22.57 58.92
C GLY A 31 9.67 21.98 57.88
N ARG A 32 8.75 22.76 57.32
CA ARG A 32 7.80 22.28 56.30
C ARG A 32 8.46 22.35 54.92
N LEU A 33 8.47 21.20 54.24
CA LEU A 33 9.03 21.04 52.90
C LEU A 33 8.05 21.56 51.83
N GLN A 34 8.56 22.31 50.87
CA GLN A 34 7.85 22.80 49.68
C GLN A 34 8.71 22.55 48.45
N CYS A 35 8.09 22.00 47.40
CA CYS A 35 8.73 21.86 46.09
C CYS A 35 8.34 23.04 45.21
N SER A 36 9.29 23.66 44.53
CA SER A 36 8.99 24.79 43.64
C SER A 36 9.76 24.69 42.32
N THR A 37 9.23 25.33 41.28
CA THR A 37 9.98 25.61 40.06
C THR A 37 10.88 26.83 40.30
N PRO A 38 12.04 26.95 39.62
CA PRO A 38 13.08 27.94 39.95
C PRO A 38 12.66 29.42 39.95
N GLN A 39 11.45 29.74 39.48
CA GLN A 39 10.97 31.11 39.27
C GLN A 39 9.93 31.56 40.32
N ALA A 40 9.56 30.71 41.28
CA ALA A 40 8.30 30.91 42.01
C ALA A 40 8.33 31.83 43.25
N LEU A 41 9.46 32.27 43.82
CA LEU A 41 9.40 33.02 45.10
C LEU A 41 10.48 34.10 45.29
N TYR A 42 10.03 35.30 45.69
CA TYR A 42 10.83 36.36 46.32
C TYR A 42 11.02 36.04 47.82
N ARG A 43 12.19 35.45 48.16
CA ARG A 43 12.83 35.23 49.48
C ARG A 43 11.95 35.05 50.74
N PRO A 44 12.17 33.93 51.45
CA PRO A 44 12.73 34.01 52.82
C PRO A 44 13.91 33.05 53.04
N LEU A 45 14.68 33.24 54.13
CA LEU A 45 15.78 32.35 54.56
C LEU A 45 15.29 30.89 54.57
N THR A 46 15.70 30.12 53.57
CA THR A 46 15.34 28.72 53.37
C THR A 46 16.62 27.96 53.09
N ILE A 47 16.76 26.79 53.71
CA ILE A 47 17.81 25.83 53.34
C ILE A 47 17.37 25.25 52.00
N GLU A 48 18.17 25.48 50.96
CA GLU A 48 17.91 24.95 49.62
C GLU A 48 18.69 23.63 49.47
N GLN A 49 17.98 22.53 49.25
CA GLN A 49 18.58 21.26 48.85
C GLN A 49 18.12 20.91 47.43
N THR A 50 19.08 20.43 46.64
CA THR A 50 18.85 20.05 45.24
C THR A 50 18.72 18.54 45.15
N LEU A 51 17.64 18.06 44.53
CA LEU A 51 17.43 16.63 44.30
C LEU A 51 17.29 16.36 42.79
N CYS A 52 17.81 15.22 42.37
CA CYS A 52 17.52 14.67 41.05
C CYS A 52 16.23 13.87 41.12
N ALA A 53 15.38 13.98 40.12
CA ALA A 53 14.14 13.23 40.00
C ALA A 53 14.10 12.46 38.69
N ARG A 54 13.64 11.21 38.78
CA ARG A 54 13.44 10.33 37.63
C ARG A 54 12.04 9.76 37.68
N PHE A 55 11.35 9.79 36.54
CA PHE A 55 10.06 9.10 36.41
C PHE A 55 10.31 7.59 36.31
N ASP A 56 9.75 6.84 37.26
CA ASP A 56 9.75 5.39 37.28
C ASP A 56 8.51 4.89 36.52
N HIS A 57 8.73 4.47 35.27
CA HIS A 57 7.67 4.05 34.37
C HIS A 57 6.95 2.78 34.87
N ASP A 58 7.66 1.89 35.57
CA ASP A 58 7.10 0.63 36.08
C ASP A 58 6.15 0.87 37.25
N ARG A 59 6.33 1.97 37.98
CA ARG A 59 5.54 2.31 39.17
C ARG A 59 4.64 3.53 38.99
N GLY A 60 4.72 4.22 37.86
CA GLY A 60 4.00 5.48 37.61
C GLY A 60 4.31 6.58 38.64
N THR A 61 5.47 6.54 39.29
CA THR A 61 5.84 7.47 40.37
C THR A 61 7.17 8.16 40.10
N ILE A 62 7.39 9.31 40.74
CA ILE A 62 8.67 10.02 40.66
C ILE A 62 9.57 9.51 41.78
N ARG A 63 10.78 9.05 41.44
CA ARG A 63 11.83 8.74 42.42
C ARG A 63 12.79 9.91 42.55
N LEU A 64 13.20 10.18 43.78
CA LEU A 64 14.17 11.21 44.11
C LEU A 64 15.53 10.58 44.40
N HIS A 65 16.57 11.32 44.04
CA HIS A 65 17.96 10.94 44.19
C HIS A 65 18.77 12.13 44.72
N ASP A 66 19.78 11.85 45.53
CA ASP A 66 20.72 12.87 46.03
C ASP A 66 21.72 13.32 44.95
N ASP A 67 22.66 14.17 45.33
CA ASP A 67 23.73 14.68 44.47
C ASP A 67 24.74 13.60 44.04
N GLN A 68 24.75 12.47 44.74
CA GLN A 68 25.52 11.27 44.39
C GLN A 68 24.68 10.21 43.65
N LEU A 69 23.45 10.56 43.24
CA LEU A 69 22.49 9.71 42.54
C LEU A 69 22.01 8.49 43.33
N HIS A 70 22.25 8.43 44.64
CA HIS A 70 21.65 7.41 45.49
C HIS A 70 20.17 7.70 45.67
N TRP A 71 19.36 6.65 45.74
CA TRP A 71 17.94 6.78 46.03
C TRP A 71 17.75 7.46 47.39
N THR A 72 16.91 8.48 47.45
CA THR A 72 16.61 9.21 48.68
C THR A 72 15.14 9.56 48.79
N ASP A 73 14.70 9.85 50.00
CA ASP A 73 13.35 10.34 50.31
C ASP A 73 13.48 11.71 50.98
N LEU A 74 12.55 12.61 50.67
CA LEU A 74 12.41 13.93 51.29
C LEU A 74 12.45 13.89 52.82
N ARG A 75 11.93 12.81 53.43
CA ARG A 75 11.89 12.60 54.88
C ARG A 75 13.24 12.24 55.49
N LEU A 76 14.18 11.77 54.67
CA LEU A 76 15.52 11.33 55.11
C LEU A 76 16.56 12.46 55.04
N LEU A 77 16.20 13.59 54.43
CA LEU A 77 17.06 14.76 54.32
C LEU A 77 17.06 15.53 55.64
N ALA A 78 18.12 15.36 56.43
CA ALA A 78 18.33 16.16 57.63
C ALA A 78 18.43 17.65 57.24
N ALA A 79 17.55 18.47 57.81
CA ALA A 79 17.59 19.93 57.62
C ALA A 79 18.88 20.48 58.24
N SER A 80 19.92 20.69 57.43
CA SER A 80 21.17 21.31 57.88
C SER A 80 20.91 22.76 58.25
N THR A 81 21.04 23.11 59.53
CA THR A 81 20.69 24.42 60.10
C THR A 81 21.74 25.52 59.92
N TYR A 82 22.76 25.34 59.07
CA TYR A 82 23.81 26.35 58.86
C TYR A 82 23.75 27.06 57.49
N PRO A 83 23.69 28.40 57.46
CA PRO A 83 23.72 29.18 56.23
C PRO A 83 25.17 29.40 55.78
N THR A 84 25.77 28.43 55.11
CA THR A 84 27.07 28.64 54.45
C THR A 84 26.98 28.26 52.98
N HIS A 85 27.07 29.31 52.16
CA HIS A 85 27.57 29.33 50.79
C HIS A 85 27.20 28.14 49.90
N PHE A 86 26.06 28.24 49.21
CA PHE A 86 25.85 27.48 47.98
C PHE A 86 25.68 28.42 46.79
N ILE A 87 26.60 28.26 45.86
CA ILE A 87 26.75 29.01 44.62
C ILE A 87 25.49 28.79 43.78
N LYS A 88 24.97 29.90 43.27
CA LYS A 88 23.82 29.98 42.39
C LYS A 88 24.25 29.54 40.98
N ILE A 89 23.70 28.43 40.48
CA ILE A 89 23.63 28.18 39.03
C ILE A 89 22.19 27.82 38.69
N VAL A 90 21.60 28.63 37.80
CA VAL A 90 20.25 28.46 37.28
C VAL A 90 20.30 27.38 36.20
N LEU A 91 19.53 26.31 36.37
CA LEU A 91 19.30 25.32 35.31
C LEU A 91 17.85 25.33 34.89
N THR A 92 17.66 25.62 33.61
CA THR A 92 16.38 25.62 32.91
C THR A 92 16.05 24.20 32.46
N ILE A 93 14.80 23.78 32.69
CA ILE A 93 14.24 22.54 32.16
C ILE A 93 14.31 22.59 30.62
N LYS A 94 15.03 21.66 29.99
CA LYS A 94 14.80 21.29 28.60
C LYS A 94 14.25 19.88 28.56
N ASN A 95 12.96 19.79 28.23
CA ASN A 95 12.17 18.63 27.85
C ASN A 95 12.69 17.28 28.36
N SER A 96 11.99 16.70 29.33
CA SER A 96 11.79 15.25 29.31
C SER A 96 11.20 14.91 27.92
N SER A 97 11.98 14.32 27.02
CA SER A 97 11.51 13.96 25.69
C SER A 97 10.52 12.80 25.81
N ILE A 98 9.27 13.13 26.12
CA ILE A 98 8.16 12.23 25.88
C ILE A 98 8.04 12.21 24.35
N MET A 99 8.42 11.08 23.74
CA MET A 99 8.26 10.87 22.30
C MET A 99 6.82 11.24 21.92
N ASN A 100 6.66 12.01 20.85
CA ASN A 100 5.34 12.34 20.33
C ASN A 100 4.67 11.06 19.78
N GLN A 101 3.74 10.49 20.56
CA GLN A 101 3.07 9.24 20.27
C GLN A 101 2.21 9.31 18.99
N GLU A 102 1.55 10.44 18.75
CA GLU A 102 0.75 10.66 17.54
C GLU A 102 1.65 10.66 16.29
N SER A 103 2.82 11.30 16.39
CA SER A 103 3.81 11.26 15.31
C SER A 103 4.31 9.84 15.06
N PHE A 104 4.55 9.05 16.12
CA PHE A 104 4.98 7.66 15.97
C PHE A 104 3.92 6.83 15.25
N GLU A 105 2.66 6.90 15.69
CA GLU A 105 1.54 6.16 15.09
C GLU A 105 1.32 6.55 13.64
N TYR A 106 1.34 7.84 13.33
CA TYR A 106 1.22 8.33 11.95
C TYR A 106 2.32 7.77 11.05
N ASN A 107 3.58 7.83 11.48
CA ASN A 107 4.69 7.33 10.67
C ASN A 107 4.67 5.80 10.55
N ARG A 108 4.31 5.08 11.63
CA ARG A 108 4.13 3.62 11.60
C ARG A 108 3.09 3.23 10.56
N ASP A 109 1.93 3.87 10.59
CA ASP A 109 0.82 3.54 9.68
C ASP A 109 1.19 3.92 8.24
N GLN A 110 1.84 5.06 8.01
CA GLN A 110 2.38 5.43 6.70
C GLN A 110 3.36 4.36 6.18
N LEU A 111 4.30 3.88 6.98
CA LEU A 111 5.24 2.83 6.57
C LEU A 111 4.51 1.52 6.20
N GLN A 112 3.49 1.15 6.98
CA GLN A 112 2.67 -0.02 6.70
C GLN A 112 1.91 0.13 5.37
N TYR A 113 1.21 1.25 5.15
CA TYR A 113 0.47 1.53 3.92
C TYR A 113 1.36 1.62 2.68
N LEU A 114 2.57 2.15 2.84
CA LEU A 114 3.57 2.21 1.77
C LEU A 114 4.25 0.87 1.52
N GLY A 115 4.02 -0.15 2.34
CA GLY A 115 4.51 -1.51 2.12
C GLY A 115 5.94 -1.75 2.62
N PHE A 116 6.39 -1.01 3.63
CA PHE A 116 7.63 -1.30 4.37
C PHE A 116 7.46 -2.35 5.48
N GLY A 117 6.22 -2.80 5.71
CA GLY A 117 5.90 -3.82 6.71
C GLY A 117 5.88 -3.28 8.14
N GLU A 118 5.67 -4.18 9.10
CA GLU A 118 5.53 -3.83 10.52
C GLU A 118 6.85 -3.94 11.30
N GLU A 119 7.82 -4.68 10.77
CA GLU A 119 9.11 -4.92 11.45
C GLU A 119 9.91 -3.63 11.66
N ILE A 120 9.81 -2.70 10.71
CA ILE A 120 10.48 -1.39 10.77
C ILE A 120 9.93 -0.50 11.90
N ALA A 121 8.73 -0.77 12.42
CA ALA A 121 8.10 0.02 13.48
C ALA A 121 8.92 0.02 14.77
N LYS A 122 9.60 -1.10 15.09
CA LYS A 122 10.48 -1.19 16.27
C LYS A 122 11.67 -0.24 16.13
N SER A 123 12.32 -0.25 14.97
CA SER A 123 13.45 0.64 14.67
C SER A 123 13.02 2.10 14.65
N LEU A 124 11.84 2.40 14.10
CA LEU A 124 11.23 3.74 14.14
C LEU A 124 11.05 4.21 15.58
N HIS A 125 10.44 3.38 16.43
CA HIS A 125 10.21 3.71 17.85
C HIS A 125 11.53 4.07 18.54
N THR A 126 12.54 3.20 18.44
CA THR A 126 13.85 3.43 19.05
C THR A 126 14.53 4.71 18.56
N LYS A 127 14.41 5.04 17.27
CA LYS A 127 14.97 6.30 16.73
C LYS A 127 14.20 7.53 17.18
N MET A 128 12.88 7.45 17.31
CA MET A 128 12.05 8.55 17.78
C MET A 128 12.23 8.81 19.28
N GLU A 129 12.46 7.78 20.10
CA GLU A 129 12.81 7.93 21.52
C GLU A 129 14.12 8.69 21.74
N GLN A 130 15.06 8.62 20.79
CA GLN A 130 16.31 9.39 20.83
C GLN A 130 16.08 10.89 20.60
N ASN A 131 14.87 11.29 20.21
CA ASN A 131 14.45 12.68 20.07
C ASN A 131 15.34 13.51 19.10
N LEU A 132 15.91 12.85 18.09
CA LEU A 132 16.78 13.48 17.10
C LEU A 132 16.00 14.41 16.17
N THR A 133 16.65 15.48 15.69
CA THR A 133 16.06 16.38 14.68
C THR A 133 15.87 15.70 13.33
N GLU A 134 16.73 14.75 13.01
CA GLU A 134 16.68 13.93 11.81
C GLU A 134 17.30 12.56 12.08
N PHE A 135 16.81 11.55 11.37
CA PHE A 135 17.36 10.21 11.41
C PHE A 135 16.98 9.42 10.16
N THR A 136 17.68 8.31 9.95
CA THR A 136 17.38 7.36 8.88
C THR A 136 17.02 5.99 9.42
N LEU A 137 16.25 5.24 8.63
CA LEU A 137 16.00 3.82 8.80
C LEU A 137 16.36 3.08 7.52
N ASP A 138 17.11 2.00 7.65
CA ASP A 138 17.41 1.10 6.56
C ASP A 138 16.34 0.01 6.46
N HIS A 139 15.99 -0.34 5.23
CA HIS A 139 15.02 -1.38 4.94
C HIS A 139 15.45 -2.14 3.69
N THR A 140 15.26 -3.45 3.68
CA THR A 140 15.59 -4.29 2.53
C THR A 140 14.42 -5.23 2.25
N ARG A 141 14.04 -5.33 0.98
CA ARG A 141 12.96 -6.23 0.56
C ARG A 141 13.31 -6.93 -0.75
N LYS A 142 13.02 -8.23 -0.79
CA LYS A 142 13.20 -9.06 -1.98
C LYS A 142 11.93 -9.08 -2.83
N PHE A 143 12.11 -9.00 -4.15
CA PHE A 143 11.05 -9.12 -5.15
C PHE A 143 11.45 -10.22 -6.14
N GLY A 144 11.09 -11.47 -5.82
CA GLY A 144 11.59 -12.61 -6.58
C GLY A 144 13.10 -12.79 -6.38
N LYS A 145 13.87 -12.62 -7.45
CA LYS A 145 15.35 -12.67 -7.43
C LYS A 145 15.99 -11.32 -7.15
N ASP A 146 15.23 -10.24 -7.29
CA ASP A 146 15.72 -8.88 -7.16
C ASP A 146 15.69 -8.45 -5.69
N GLU A 147 16.60 -7.55 -5.34
CA GLU A 147 16.70 -6.99 -3.99
C GLU A 147 16.62 -5.47 -4.06
N MET A 148 15.73 -4.89 -3.25
CA MET A 148 15.62 -3.44 -3.13
C MET A 148 16.00 -3.01 -1.73
N HIS A 149 17.09 -2.24 -1.65
CA HIS A 149 17.54 -1.58 -0.43
C HIS A 149 16.98 -0.16 -0.40
N SER A 150 16.42 0.26 0.72
CA SER A 150 15.84 1.58 0.90
C SER A 150 16.39 2.24 2.15
N VAL A 151 16.83 3.49 2.01
CA VAL A 151 17.15 4.39 3.13
C VAL A 151 16.02 5.39 3.27
N LEU A 152 15.31 5.33 4.39
CA LEU A 152 14.15 6.16 4.71
C LEU A 152 14.58 7.34 5.56
N TYR A 153 14.21 8.55 5.17
CA TYR A 153 14.64 9.80 5.81
C TYR A 153 13.50 10.43 6.60
N PHE A 154 13.75 10.65 7.88
CA PHE A 154 12.82 11.28 8.82
C PHE A 154 13.42 12.57 9.36
N SER A 155 12.59 13.59 9.54
CA SER A 155 12.99 14.81 10.24
C SER A 155 11.84 15.40 11.03
N LYS A 156 12.18 16.21 12.02
CA LYS A 156 11.21 17.05 12.72
C LYS A 156 10.75 18.20 11.83
N GLY A 157 9.52 18.65 12.05
CA GLY A 157 9.01 19.87 11.44
C GLY A 157 9.69 21.12 11.99
N ASP A 158 9.56 22.23 11.25
CA ASP A 158 10.16 23.52 11.61
C ASP A 158 9.59 24.11 12.90
N ASP A 159 8.32 23.79 13.21
CA ASP A 159 7.65 24.20 14.44
C ASP A 159 8.05 23.29 15.60
N ALA A 160 9.18 23.63 16.23
CA ALA A 160 9.73 22.88 17.37
C ALA A 160 8.75 22.78 18.56
N ALA A 161 7.73 23.65 18.66
CA ALA A 161 6.73 23.57 19.72
C ALA A 161 5.74 22.42 19.51
N LYS A 162 5.53 21.98 18.27
CA LYS A 162 4.61 20.88 17.94
C LYS A 162 5.25 19.49 18.02
N ASP A 163 6.59 19.43 18.01
CA ASP A 163 7.37 18.19 18.10
C ASP A 163 6.91 17.09 17.12
N LEU A 164 6.60 17.48 15.88
CA LEU A 164 6.13 16.55 14.86
C LEU A 164 7.29 15.94 14.10
N THR A 165 7.27 14.63 13.88
CA THR A 165 8.23 13.90 13.04
C THR A 165 7.58 13.48 11.74
N PHE A 166 8.26 13.65 10.61
CA PHE A 166 7.74 13.35 9.28
C PHE A 166 8.63 12.39 8.50
N PHE A 167 8.02 11.40 7.87
CA PHE A 167 8.64 10.60 6.82
C PHE A 167 8.59 11.37 5.49
N ASN A 168 9.70 11.97 5.09
CA ASN A 168 9.72 12.93 3.98
C ASN A 168 10.02 12.28 2.62
N ARG A 169 10.99 11.37 2.61
CA ARG A 169 11.51 10.75 1.39
C ARG A 169 12.22 9.45 1.72
N PHE A 170 12.45 8.64 0.70
CA PHE A 170 13.39 7.53 0.77
C PHE A 170 14.15 7.39 -0.54
N THR A 171 15.36 6.85 -0.45
CA THR A 171 16.15 6.46 -1.61
C THR A 171 16.16 4.96 -1.70
N SER A 172 15.76 4.42 -2.83
CA SER A 172 15.80 2.99 -3.11
C SER A 172 16.88 2.69 -4.13
N THR A 173 17.65 1.65 -3.88
CA THR A 173 18.60 1.04 -4.80
C THR A 173 18.12 -0.37 -5.15
N LEU A 174 17.82 -0.58 -6.42
CA LEU A 174 17.41 -1.85 -6.99
C LEU A 174 18.64 -2.59 -7.49
N LYS A 175 18.87 -3.78 -6.93
CA LYS A 175 19.92 -4.71 -7.31
C LYS A 175 19.34 -5.87 -8.08
N LYS A 176 19.96 -6.16 -9.21
CA LYS A 176 19.59 -7.23 -10.13
C LYS A 176 20.82 -8.00 -10.54
N GLU A 177 20.68 -9.31 -10.67
CA GLU A 177 21.78 -10.17 -11.10
C GLU A 177 22.25 -9.76 -12.50
N GLY A 178 23.55 -9.46 -12.64
CA GLY A 178 24.16 -9.08 -13.91
C GLY A 178 23.81 -7.70 -14.45
N MET A 179 23.15 -6.84 -13.65
CA MET A 179 22.87 -5.44 -14.00
C MET A 179 23.48 -4.49 -12.98
N GLU A 180 23.75 -3.26 -13.39
CA GLU A 180 24.19 -2.20 -12.49
C GLU A 180 23.07 -1.78 -11.52
N ASP A 181 23.47 -1.36 -10.33
CA ASP A 181 22.58 -0.86 -9.30
C ASP A 181 21.83 0.39 -9.78
N LEU A 182 20.50 0.35 -9.74
CA LEU A 182 19.65 1.48 -10.13
C LEU A 182 19.12 2.18 -8.88
N SER A 183 19.49 3.44 -8.68
CA SER A 183 19.04 4.23 -7.53
C SER A 183 18.02 5.30 -7.92
N GLN A 184 17.00 5.49 -7.07
CA GLN A 184 15.97 6.51 -7.24
C GLN A 184 15.53 7.02 -5.85
N THR A 185 15.57 8.33 -5.66
CA THR A 185 14.92 9.01 -4.55
C THR A 185 13.47 9.28 -4.87
N PHE A 186 12.62 9.03 -3.89
CA PHE A 186 11.20 9.31 -4.01
C PHE A 186 10.69 10.04 -2.77
N PHE A 187 9.87 11.06 -3.01
CA PHE A 187 9.23 11.84 -1.96
C PHE A 187 7.95 11.16 -1.46
N VAL A 188 7.59 11.46 -0.23
CA VAL A 188 6.40 10.98 0.45
C VAL A 188 5.57 12.19 0.83
N GLY A 189 4.37 12.26 0.29
CA GLY A 189 3.39 13.29 0.61
C GLY A 189 2.30 12.76 1.55
N PRO A 190 1.33 13.58 1.94
CA PRO A 190 0.20 13.13 2.75
C PRO A 190 -0.79 12.24 1.98
N LYS A 191 -0.83 12.36 0.65
CA LYS A 191 -1.76 11.63 -0.24
C LYS A 191 -1.07 11.27 -1.57
N PHE A 192 -1.68 10.38 -2.33
CA PHE A 192 -1.26 9.97 -3.68
C PHE A 192 0.14 9.35 -3.76
N ASN A 193 0.58 8.69 -2.69
CA ASN A 193 1.85 7.97 -2.69
C ASN A 193 1.72 6.62 -3.42
N TYR A 194 2.81 6.25 -4.08
CA TYR A 194 3.04 4.88 -4.55
C TYR A 194 3.65 4.03 -3.45
N THR A 195 3.20 2.79 -3.34
CA THR A 195 3.78 1.76 -2.48
C THR A 195 5.20 1.39 -2.92
N LEU A 196 5.95 0.73 -2.05
CA LEU A 196 7.28 0.21 -2.32
C LEU A 196 7.27 -0.76 -3.51
N GLN A 197 6.25 -1.62 -3.63
CA GLN A 197 6.10 -2.54 -4.76
C GLN A 197 5.83 -1.80 -6.07
N GLU A 198 4.99 -0.77 -6.06
CA GLU A 198 4.74 0.04 -7.26
C GLU A 198 5.99 0.81 -7.70
N ARG A 199 6.78 1.33 -6.75
CA ARG A 199 8.06 2.00 -7.04
C ARG A 199 9.11 1.01 -7.55
N TYR A 200 9.17 -0.20 -6.99
CA TYR A 200 9.97 -1.30 -7.56
C TYR A 200 9.54 -1.58 -9.01
N ASN A 201 8.25 -1.71 -9.29
CA ASN A 201 7.75 -1.94 -10.64
C ASN A 201 8.16 -0.80 -11.59
N MET A 202 8.13 0.46 -11.15
CA MET A 202 8.61 1.59 -11.94
C MET A 202 10.13 1.55 -12.20
N MET A 203 10.94 1.19 -11.19
CA MET A 203 12.39 1.01 -11.32
C MET A 203 12.76 -0.18 -12.22
N ASP A 204 11.90 -1.19 -12.26
CA ASP A 204 11.94 -2.32 -13.20
C ASP A 204 11.36 -1.95 -14.59
N GLY A 205 11.08 -0.67 -14.83
CA GLY A 205 10.67 -0.12 -16.13
C GLY A 205 9.23 -0.39 -16.54
N ARG A 206 8.40 -0.84 -15.60
CA ARG A 206 6.95 -0.96 -15.77
C ARG A 206 6.26 0.36 -15.43
N ALA A 207 4.98 0.47 -15.81
CA ALA A 207 4.15 1.62 -15.49
C ALA A 207 3.10 1.26 -14.43
N VAL A 208 2.69 2.25 -13.64
CA VAL A 208 1.66 2.10 -12.61
C VAL A 208 0.53 3.08 -12.88
N TYR A 209 -0.71 2.60 -12.86
CA TYR A 209 -1.94 3.37 -13.03
C TYR A 209 -2.49 3.80 -11.67
N ARG A 210 -2.48 5.10 -11.40
CA ARG A 210 -2.97 5.67 -10.14
C ARG A 210 -3.66 7.01 -10.37
N GLU A 211 -4.55 7.34 -9.45
CA GLU A 211 -5.07 8.68 -9.25
C GLU A 211 -3.93 9.63 -8.83
N GLN A 212 -3.92 10.82 -9.43
CA GLN A 212 -2.94 11.87 -9.21
C GLN A 212 -3.62 13.24 -9.09
N PRO A 213 -3.07 14.15 -8.28
CA PRO A 213 -3.60 15.50 -8.18
C PRO A 213 -3.25 16.31 -9.43
N VAL A 214 -4.19 17.14 -9.88
CA VAL A 214 -3.90 18.23 -10.80
C VAL A 214 -3.10 19.28 -10.03
N LEU A 215 -1.95 19.68 -10.57
CA LEU A 215 -1.07 20.67 -9.96
C LEU A 215 -1.13 21.96 -10.78
N GLU A 216 -1.28 23.09 -10.09
CA GLU A 216 -1.18 24.44 -10.67
C GLU A 216 0.05 25.17 -10.15
N ARG A 217 0.57 26.11 -10.94
CA ARG A 217 1.67 26.96 -10.52
C ARG A 217 1.08 28.14 -9.75
N LYS A 218 1.49 28.30 -8.49
CA LYS A 218 1.08 29.41 -7.62
C LYS A 218 2.29 30.06 -6.97
N GLU A 219 2.26 31.37 -6.86
CA GLU A 219 3.28 32.11 -6.11
C GLU A 219 2.93 32.08 -4.62
N ILE A 220 3.86 31.58 -3.80
CA ILE A 220 3.73 31.49 -2.34
C ILE A 220 5.08 31.91 -1.75
N ASP A 221 5.07 32.94 -0.91
CA ASP A 221 6.25 33.53 -0.29
C ASP A 221 7.32 33.98 -1.31
N GLY A 222 6.88 34.58 -2.43
CA GLY A 222 7.77 35.04 -3.51
C GLY A 222 8.43 33.92 -4.32
N LYS A 223 7.96 32.66 -4.16
CA LYS A 223 8.46 31.50 -4.90
C LYS A 223 7.33 30.82 -5.66
N LEU A 224 7.58 30.49 -6.92
CA LEU A 224 6.66 29.68 -7.73
C LEU A 224 6.70 28.23 -7.23
N LYS A 225 5.58 27.76 -6.68
CA LYS A 225 5.38 26.39 -6.21
C LYS A 225 4.29 25.71 -7.02
N MET A 226 4.42 24.40 -7.22
CA MET A 226 3.33 23.58 -7.75
C MET A 226 2.45 23.16 -6.59
N VAL A 227 1.17 23.50 -6.64
CA VAL A 227 0.19 23.19 -5.59
C VAL A 227 -0.98 22.39 -6.14
N PRO A 228 -1.52 21.42 -5.40
CA PRO A 228 -2.73 20.70 -5.82
C PRO A 228 -3.93 21.65 -5.93
N THR A 229 -4.69 21.55 -7.03
CA THR A 229 -5.94 22.31 -7.22
C THR A 229 -7.11 21.75 -6.41
N GLY A 230 -6.99 20.49 -5.97
CA GLY A 230 -8.07 19.69 -5.36
C GLY A 230 -8.71 18.71 -6.35
N GLU A 231 -8.51 18.91 -7.65
CA GLU A 231 -8.96 17.98 -8.68
C GLU A 231 -7.96 16.82 -8.86
N THR A 232 -8.45 15.69 -9.35
CA THR A 232 -7.63 14.50 -9.61
C THR A 232 -7.88 13.94 -11.00
N TYR A 233 -6.90 13.20 -11.51
CA TYR A 233 -7.00 12.42 -12.74
C TYR A 233 -6.29 11.09 -12.58
N TRP A 234 -6.74 10.08 -13.31
CA TRP A 234 -6.05 8.80 -13.37
C TRP A 234 -5.07 8.79 -14.54
N ALA A 235 -3.87 8.27 -14.35
CA ALA A 235 -2.92 8.09 -15.44
C ALA A 235 -1.90 7.01 -15.11
N TRP A 236 -1.26 6.49 -16.15
CA TRP A 236 -0.10 5.64 -16.01
C TRP A 236 1.14 6.50 -15.76
N ARG A 237 2.00 6.06 -14.84
CA ARG A 237 3.28 6.69 -14.52
C ARG A 237 4.41 5.67 -14.60
N ALA A 238 5.50 6.07 -15.22
CA ALA A 238 6.74 5.30 -15.33
C ALA A 238 7.94 6.23 -15.11
N LEU A 239 9.13 5.66 -14.93
CA LEU A 239 10.38 6.42 -14.97
C LEU A 239 10.85 6.60 -16.41
N ASN A 240 11.38 7.78 -16.73
CA ASN A 240 12.04 8.05 -18.00
C ASN A 240 13.54 7.78 -17.86
N PHE A 241 14.00 6.57 -18.22
CA PHE A 241 15.42 6.22 -18.14
C PHE A 241 16.34 6.95 -19.12
N LYS A 242 15.80 7.87 -19.92
CA LYS A 242 16.57 8.73 -20.83
C LYS A 242 16.88 10.11 -20.25
N GLU A 243 16.17 10.51 -19.19
CA GLU A 243 16.27 11.85 -18.63
C GLU A 243 16.28 11.77 -17.11
N ALA A 244 17.28 12.40 -16.49
CA ALA A 244 17.41 12.53 -15.05
C ALA A 244 17.48 14.00 -14.65
N ASP A 245 17.08 14.30 -13.41
CA ASP A 245 17.29 15.61 -12.81
C ASP A 245 18.76 15.82 -12.39
N GLN A 246 19.06 17.02 -11.90
CA GLN A 246 20.39 17.40 -11.41
C GLN A 246 20.92 16.54 -10.24
N HIS A 247 20.06 15.75 -9.59
CA HIS A 247 20.40 14.85 -8.50
C HIS A 247 20.47 13.39 -8.95
N GLY A 248 20.37 13.12 -10.26
CA GLY A 248 20.43 11.79 -10.84
C GLY A 248 19.13 10.99 -10.75
N ASN A 249 18.01 11.60 -10.35
CA ASN A 249 16.72 10.91 -10.32
C ASN A 249 16.06 10.92 -11.69
N PHE A 250 15.57 9.77 -12.14
CA PHE A 250 14.83 9.67 -13.39
C PHE A 250 13.55 10.50 -13.34
N LEU A 251 13.29 11.26 -14.40
CA LEU A 251 12.09 12.08 -14.51
C LEU A 251 10.84 11.21 -14.70
N PRO A 252 9.70 11.58 -14.11
CA PRO A 252 8.50 10.77 -14.23
C PRO A 252 7.78 11.01 -15.57
N LYS A 253 7.49 9.95 -16.31
CA LYS A 253 6.73 9.97 -17.56
C LYS A 253 5.25 9.69 -17.30
N MET A 254 4.37 10.58 -17.74
CA MET A 254 2.92 10.35 -17.74
C MET A 254 2.48 9.73 -19.06
N ILE A 255 1.57 8.77 -19.00
CA ILE A 255 0.95 8.14 -20.17
C ILE A 255 -0.57 8.17 -19.98
N ARG A 256 -1.27 8.74 -20.98
CA ARG A 256 -2.73 8.82 -21.01
C ARG A 256 -3.28 7.65 -21.83
N TRP A 257 -3.63 6.58 -21.13
CA TRP A 257 -4.28 5.42 -21.71
C TRP A 257 -5.26 4.85 -20.68
N HIS A 258 -6.53 4.73 -21.07
CA HIS A 258 -7.63 4.34 -20.20
C HIS A 258 -8.37 3.07 -20.65
N ASP A 259 -8.01 2.54 -21.82
CA ASP A 259 -8.65 1.36 -22.42
C ASP A 259 -7.97 0.03 -22.03
N GLN A 260 -7.18 0.01 -20.95
CA GLN A 260 -6.50 -1.21 -20.50
C GLN A 260 -7.48 -2.37 -20.27
N GLY A 261 -8.65 -2.12 -19.66
CA GLY A 261 -9.66 -3.15 -19.43
C GLY A 261 -10.14 -3.81 -20.74
N LYS A 262 -10.45 -2.99 -21.75
CA LYS A 262 -10.83 -3.47 -23.09
C LYS A 262 -9.68 -4.18 -23.80
N ALA A 263 -8.44 -3.81 -23.53
CA ALA A 263 -7.28 -4.49 -24.11
C ALA A 263 -7.15 -5.93 -23.57
N LEU A 264 -7.46 -6.16 -22.28
CA LEU A 264 -7.45 -7.51 -21.69
C LEU A 264 -8.53 -8.41 -22.29
N GLU A 265 -9.72 -7.86 -22.58
CA GLU A 265 -10.86 -8.62 -23.12
C GLU A 265 -10.61 -9.24 -24.49
N LYS A 266 -9.60 -8.76 -25.21
CA LYS A 266 -9.21 -9.28 -26.52
C LYS A 266 -8.45 -10.58 -26.42
N PHE A 267 -8.01 -11.03 -25.24
CA PHE A 267 -7.16 -12.21 -25.10
C PHE A 267 -7.92 -13.38 -24.46
N PRO A 268 -7.64 -14.63 -24.90
CA PRO A 268 -8.33 -15.81 -24.40
C PRO A 268 -7.74 -16.27 -23.06
N ILE A 269 -7.94 -15.46 -22.03
CA ILE A 269 -7.46 -15.72 -20.67
C ILE A 269 -8.46 -16.61 -19.93
N VAL A 270 -8.01 -17.79 -19.53
CA VAL A 270 -8.82 -18.78 -18.82
C VAL A 270 -9.31 -18.20 -17.49
N GLY A 271 -10.61 -18.29 -17.21
CA GLY A 271 -11.24 -17.76 -16.00
C GLY A 271 -11.48 -16.25 -15.99
N ALA A 272 -11.03 -15.51 -17.02
CA ALA A 272 -11.28 -14.06 -17.13
C ALA A 272 -12.68 -13.72 -17.66
N GLU A 273 -13.54 -14.72 -17.90
CA GLU A 273 -14.97 -14.56 -18.21
C GLU A 273 -15.73 -13.98 -16.98
N GLU A 274 -15.23 -14.29 -15.78
CA GLU A 274 -15.81 -13.80 -14.54
C GLU A 274 -15.38 -12.35 -14.27
N LYS A 275 -16.34 -11.44 -14.19
CA LYS A 275 -16.09 -10.00 -13.93
C LYS A 275 -15.24 -9.75 -12.68
N TYR A 276 -15.43 -10.54 -11.63
CA TYR A 276 -14.65 -10.44 -10.40
C TYR A 276 -13.16 -10.76 -10.63
N MET A 277 -12.88 -11.86 -11.33
CA MET A 277 -11.51 -12.28 -11.66
C MET A 277 -10.84 -11.28 -12.59
N GLN A 278 -11.58 -10.77 -13.60
CA GLN A 278 -11.10 -9.73 -14.50
C GLN A 278 -10.74 -8.43 -13.75
N ALA A 279 -11.58 -8.00 -12.80
CA ALA A 279 -11.32 -6.81 -11.99
C ALA A 279 -10.07 -6.98 -11.09
N ARG A 280 -9.92 -8.14 -10.45
CA ARG A 280 -8.74 -8.45 -9.62
C ARG A 280 -7.46 -8.50 -10.45
N LEU A 281 -7.50 -9.13 -11.61
CA LEU A 281 -6.40 -9.19 -12.56
C LEU A 281 -6.00 -7.79 -13.03
N LEU A 282 -6.99 -6.99 -13.44
CA LEU A 282 -6.77 -5.62 -13.86
C LEU A 282 -6.15 -4.77 -12.74
N ALA A 283 -6.62 -4.92 -11.49
CA ALA A 283 -6.06 -4.19 -10.34
C ALA A 283 -4.59 -4.51 -10.08
N GLN A 284 -4.16 -5.77 -10.27
CA GLN A 284 -2.75 -6.14 -10.15
C GLN A 284 -1.91 -5.55 -11.28
N LEU A 285 -2.40 -5.64 -12.51
CA LEU A 285 -1.73 -5.08 -13.69
C LEU A 285 -1.64 -3.55 -13.63
N GLN A 286 -2.67 -2.87 -13.10
CA GLN A 286 -2.65 -1.43 -12.85
C GLN A 286 -1.60 -1.03 -11.81
N LYS A 287 -1.27 -1.90 -10.85
CA LYS A 287 -0.13 -1.70 -9.94
C LYS A 287 1.23 -1.93 -10.62
N GLY A 288 1.23 -2.25 -11.91
CA GLY A 288 2.42 -2.60 -12.67
C GLY A 288 2.91 -4.02 -12.39
N ASN A 289 2.16 -4.88 -11.68
CA ASN A 289 2.61 -6.23 -11.35
C ASN A 289 2.66 -7.13 -12.60
N GLN A 290 3.56 -8.11 -12.56
CA GLN A 290 3.52 -9.27 -13.44
C GLN A 290 2.56 -10.30 -12.81
N VAL A 291 1.60 -10.77 -13.60
CA VAL A 291 0.55 -11.68 -13.11
C VAL A 291 0.56 -12.96 -13.92
N GLU A 292 0.61 -14.07 -13.21
CA GLU A 292 0.52 -15.39 -13.79
C GLU A 292 -0.92 -15.68 -14.23
N VAL A 293 -1.09 -16.05 -15.49
CA VAL A 293 -2.39 -16.37 -16.09
C VAL A 293 -2.25 -17.54 -17.06
N ASN A 294 -3.32 -18.31 -17.21
CA ASN A 294 -3.41 -19.32 -18.25
C ASN A 294 -4.14 -18.74 -19.47
N VAL A 295 -3.61 -18.97 -20.65
CA VAL A 295 -4.19 -18.52 -21.92
C VAL A 295 -4.38 -19.69 -22.86
N LEU A 296 -5.46 -19.68 -23.65
CA LEU A 296 -5.65 -20.65 -24.72
C LEU A 296 -4.85 -20.23 -25.96
N LYS A 297 -3.82 -20.99 -26.28
CA LYS A 297 -2.97 -20.80 -27.47
C LYS A 297 -3.02 -22.07 -28.31
N ASP A 298 -3.47 -21.93 -29.56
CA ASP A 298 -3.58 -23.06 -30.50
C ASP A 298 -4.38 -24.26 -29.94
N GLY A 299 -5.42 -23.97 -29.15
CA GLY A 299 -6.28 -24.98 -28.51
C GLY A 299 -5.71 -25.59 -27.23
N GLN A 300 -4.50 -25.21 -26.81
CA GLN A 300 -3.88 -25.69 -25.57
C GLN A 300 -3.82 -24.57 -24.52
N GLU A 301 -4.04 -24.95 -23.26
CA GLU A 301 -3.85 -24.05 -22.14
C GLU A 301 -2.36 -23.92 -21.83
N VAL A 302 -1.84 -22.69 -21.98
CA VAL A 302 -0.45 -22.37 -21.72
C VAL A 302 -0.40 -21.40 -20.57
N LYS A 303 0.40 -21.76 -19.56
CA LYS A 303 0.69 -20.91 -18.41
C LYS A 303 1.68 -19.82 -18.80
N THR A 304 1.33 -18.57 -18.54
CA THR A 304 2.09 -17.39 -18.97
C THR A 304 2.15 -16.32 -17.90
N GLN A 305 3.09 -15.41 -18.03
CA GLN A 305 3.15 -14.19 -17.24
C GLN A 305 2.67 -13.01 -18.08
N MET A 306 1.66 -12.29 -17.60
CA MET A 306 1.10 -11.12 -18.27
C MET A 306 1.55 -9.82 -17.59
N VAL A 307 1.92 -8.84 -18.39
CA VAL A 307 2.34 -7.49 -17.95
C VAL A 307 1.69 -6.43 -18.83
N VAL A 308 1.34 -5.28 -18.25
CA VAL A 308 0.90 -4.12 -19.03
C VAL A 308 2.10 -3.32 -19.55
N ASN A 309 2.11 -3.09 -20.85
CA ASN A 309 3.04 -2.17 -21.52
C ASN A 309 2.30 -0.87 -21.87
N ALA A 310 2.12 0.00 -20.88
CA ALA A 310 1.38 1.25 -21.03
C ALA A 310 1.95 2.20 -22.09
N PRO A 311 3.29 2.39 -22.23
CA PRO A 311 3.85 3.23 -23.30
C PRO A 311 3.44 2.78 -24.71
N MET A 312 3.25 1.47 -24.90
CA MET A 312 2.79 0.85 -26.16
C MET A 312 1.29 0.58 -26.19
N MET A 313 0.55 0.96 -25.14
CA MET A 313 -0.91 0.78 -25.00
C MET A 313 -1.38 -0.66 -25.26
N ARG A 314 -0.64 -1.65 -24.75
CA ARG A 314 -0.94 -3.08 -24.92
C ARG A 314 -0.60 -3.89 -23.67
N VAL A 315 -0.97 -5.17 -23.69
CA VAL A 315 -0.46 -6.20 -22.77
C VAL A 315 0.54 -7.08 -23.49
N ASP A 316 1.60 -7.46 -22.78
CA ASP A 316 2.62 -8.40 -23.26
C ASP A 316 2.56 -9.67 -22.41
N PHE A 317 2.84 -10.83 -23.04
CA PHE A 317 2.86 -12.15 -22.40
C PHE A 317 4.27 -12.74 -22.50
N TYR A 318 4.67 -13.46 -21.45
CA TYR A 318 5.98 -14.10 -21.35
C TYR A 318 5.84 -15.54 -20.86
N ASP A 319 6.76 -16.41 -21.25
CA ASP A 319 6.87 -17.76 -20.70
C ASP A 319 7.60 -17.76 -19.33
N GLY A 320 7.80 -18.95 -18.75
CA GLY A 320 8.52 -19.11 -17.49
C GLY A 320 10.01 -18.73 -17.54
N ASN A 321 10.58 -18.59 -18.73
CA ASN A 321 11.97 -18.17 -18.95
C ASN A 321 12.08 -16.67 -19.26
N GLY A 322 10.96 -15.93 -19.25
CA GLY A 322 10.91 -14.52 -19.58
C GLY A 322 10.97 -14.21 -21.09
N GLN A 323 10.81 -15.22 -21.95
CA GLN A 323 10.74 -15.00 -23.40
C GLN A 323 9.33 -14.53 -23.79
N LYS A 324 9.26 -13.54 -24.67
CA LYS A 324 8.00 -12.97 -25.12
C LYS A 324 7.20 -13.99 -25.94
N LEU A 325 5.95 -14.20 -25.56
CA LEU A 325 5.00 -15.05 -26.28
C LEU A 325 4.10 -14.20 -27.19
N ASN A 326 3.89 -14.70 -28.40
CA ASN A 326 2.87 -14.16 -29.29
C ASN A 326 1.52 -14.85 -29.01
N ILE A 327 0.64 -14.15 -28.29
CA ILE A 327 -0.74 -14.58 -28.04
C ILE A 327 -1.64 -13.76 -28.97
N LYS A 328 -2.37 -14.43 -29.85
CA LYS A 328 -3.26 -13.76 -30.80
C LYS A 328 -4.50 -13.24 -30.07
N PRO A 329 -4.92 -11.99 -30.30
CA PRO A 329 -6.21 -11.53 -29.80
C PRO A 329 -7.32 -12.33 -30.49
N VAL A 330 -8.32 -12.72 -29.72
CA VAL A 330 -9.51 -13.39 -30.20
C VAL A 330 -10.62 -12.35 -30.28
N ASN A 331 -11.32 -12.32 -31.40
CA ASN A 331 -12.55 -11.54 -31.50
C ASN A 331 -13.62 -12.31 -30.71
N ARG A 332 -13.89 -11.92 -29.46
CA ARG A 332 -14.73 -12.66 -28.51
C ARG A 332 -16.12 -13.01 -29.06
N GLN A 333 -16.68 -12.14 -29.92
CA GLN A 333 -17.94 -12.38 -30.64
C GLN A 333 -17.91 -13.60 -31.57
N ALA A 334 -16.75 -13.93 -32.15
CA ALA A 334 -16.58 -15.14 -32.97
C ALA A 334 -16.31 -16.40 -32.12
N PHE A 335 -15.72 -16.25 -30.93
CA PHE A 335 -15.41 -17.35 -30.02
C PHE A 335 -16.64 -17.85 -29.25
N GLU A 336 -17.51 -16.94 -28.82
CA GLU A 336 -18.80 -17.27 -28.19
C GLU A 336 -19.79 -17.95 -29.17
N GLN A 337 -19.66 -17.69 -30.48
CA GLN A 337 -20.39 -18.43 -31.51
C GLN A 337 -19.82 -19.84 -31.73
N SER A 338 -18.50 -20.04 -31.55
CA SER A 338 -17.88 -21.36 -31.70
C SER A 338 -18.10 -22.32 -30.52
N GLN A 339 -18.41 -21.82 -29.32
CA GLN A 339 -18.71 -22.68 -28.15
C GLN A 339 -20.19 -23.06 -27.99
N LYS A 340 -21.10 -22.53 -28.82
CA LYS A 340 -22.53 -22.90 -28.79
C LYS A 340 -22.90 -24.05 -29.73
N SER A 341 -21.95 -24.66 -30.41
CA SER A 341 -22.20 -25.71 -31.41
C SER A 341 -21.51 -27.05 -31.16
N ASP A 342 -21.10 -27.35 -29.93
CA ASP A 342 -20.66 -28.71 -29.59
C ASP A 342 -21.79 -29.45 -28.87
N LEU A 343 -22.69 -30.02 -29.68
CA LEU A 343 -23.48 -31.18 -29.26
C LEU A 343 -22.50 -32.32 -28.98
N SER A 344 -22.75 -33.08 -27.92
CA SER A 344 -21.92 -34.22 -27.56
C SER A 344 -21.90 -35.26 -28.70
N PRO A 345 -20.81 -36.04 -28.87
CA PRO A 345 -20.74 -37.10 -29.88
C PRO A 345 -21.93 -38.09 -29.85
N GLN A 346 -22.57 -38.23 -28.69
CA GLN A 346 -23.75 -39.08 -28.49
C GLN A 346 -25.04 -38.49 -29.10
N GLU A 347 -25.17 -37.15 -29.12
CA GLU A 347 -26.32 -36.46 -29.73
C GLU A 347 -26.21 -36.44 -31.26
N VAL A 348 -24.98 -36.33 -31.79
CA VAL A 348 -24.69 -36.47 -33.23
C VAL A 348 -24.99 -37.90 -33.72
N GLN A 349 -24.66 -38.93 -32.93
CA GLN A 349 -24.99 -40.32 -33.26
C GLN A 349 -26.50 -40.60 -33.22
N ARG A 350 -27.24 -40.07 -32.23
CA ARG A 350 -28.72 -40.21 -32.20
C ARG A 350 -29.40 -39.53 -33.38
N ALA A 351 -28.94 -38.33 -33.76
CA ALA A 351 -29.50 -37.59 -34.89
C ALA A 351 -29.20 -38.27 -36.24
N ALA A 352 -28.03 -38.90 -36.39
CA ALA A 352 -27.68 -39.69 -37.57
C ALA A 352 -28.51 -40.99 -37.66
N MET A 353 -28.73 -41.68 -36.54
CA MET A 353 -29.58 -42.87 -36.50
C MET A 353 -31.04 -42.56 -36.80
N ALA A 354 -31.60 -41.47 -36.25
CA ALA A 354 -32.99 -41.05 -36.52
C ALA A 354 -33.23 -40.67 -38.00
N LYS A 355 -32.23 -40.07 -38.66
CA LYS A 355 -32.30 -39.77 -40.11
C LYS A 355 -32.20 -41.01 -40.99
N ALA A 356 -31.45 -42.03 -40.56
CA ALA A 356 -31.34 -43.29 -41.29
C ALA A 356 -32.62 -44.14 -41.23
N THR A 357 -33.37 -44.09 -40.13
CA THR A 357 -34.69 -44.75 -40.03
C THR A 357 -35.74 -44.03 -40.88
N ALA A 358 -35.73 -42.69 -40.90
CA ALA A 358 -36.66 -41.90 -41.73
C ALA A 358 -36.41 -42.06 -43.25
N ALA A 359 -35.17 -42.30 -43.67
CA ALA A 359 -34.84 -42.51 -45.09
C ALA A 359 -35.21 -43.90 -45.63
N LYS A 360 -35.41 -44.91 -44.77
CA LYS A 360 -35.83 -46.26 -45.18
C LYS A 360 -37.34 -46.42 -45.34
N GLU A 361 -38.15 -45.52 -44.77
CA GLU A 361 -39.62 -45.54 -44.93
C GLU A 361 -40.11 -44.69 -46.12
N GLY A 362 -39.24 -43.91 -46.77
CA GLY A 362 -39.61 -42.96 -47.82
C GLY A 362 -39.43 -43.41 -49.28
N THR A 363 -39.04 -44.66 -49.56
CA THR A 363 -38.70 -45.09 -50.95
C THR A 363 -39.34 -46.40 -51.37
N LEU A 364 -40.68 -46.47 -51.33
CA LEU A 364 -41.51 -47.35 -52.17
C LEU A 364 -42.79 -46.54 -52.44
N THR A 365 -42.91 -45.77 -53.52
CA THR A 365 -43.58 -46.23 -54.75
C THR A 365 -43.67 -45.07 -55.77
N ALA A 366 -43.24 -45.32 -57.00
CA ALA A 366 -43.79 -44.78 -58.27
C ALA A 366 -43.02 -45.45 -59.42
N GLY A 367 -43.59 -46.22 -60.33
CA GLY A 367 -44.97 -46.65 -60.57
C GLY A 367 -44.99 -47.51 -61.84
N GLN A 368 -46.13 -48.13 -62.17
CA GLN A 368 -46.54 -48.41 -63.55
C GLN A 368 -47.97 -48.98 -63.63
N ALA A 369 -48.73 -48.40 -64.58
CA ALA A 369 -49.82 -48.95 -65.38
C ALA A 369 -51.25 -49.21 -64.79
N ILE A 370 -52.22 -48.65 -65.53
CA ILE A 370 -53.70 -48.78 -65.58
C ILE A 370 -54.06 -50.10 -66.35
N PRO A 371 -55.30 -50.69 -66.42
CA PRO A 371 -56.66 -50.30 -65.94
C PRO A 371 -57.49 -51.38 -65.20
N ALA A 372 -58.64 -51.00 -64.61
CA ALA A 372 -59.99 -51.44 -65.02
C ALA A 372 -61.06 -51.45 -63.89
N ALA A 373 -62.24 -50.92 -64.25
CA ALA A 373 -63.60 -51.36 -63.89
C ALA A 373 -64.11 -51.42 -62.44
N GLN A 374 -65.14 -50.59 -62.23
CA GLN A 374 -66.48 -50.91 -61.68
C GLN A 374 -66.71 -51.18 -60.17
N LYS A 375 -67.71 -50.43 -59.70
CA LYS A 375 -68.86 -50.78 -58.82
C LYS A 375 -68.74 -50.63 -57.30
N THR A 376 -69.72 -49.84 -56.81
CA THR A 376 -70.52 -49.98 -55.57
C THR A 376 -69.80 -49.92 -54.23
N ALA A 377 -70.36 -49.46 -53.13
CA ALA A 377 -71.56 -48.74 -52.72
C ALA A 377 -71.43 -48.63 -51.19
N ALA A 378 -72.19 -47.72 -50.58
CA ALA A 378 -72.63 -47.78 -49.18
C ALA A 378 -71.58 -47.52 -48.08
N GLU A 379 -71.87 -46.87 -46.97
CA GLU A 379 -73.06 -46.18 -46.47
C GLU A 379 -72.64 -45.49 -45.15
N GLN A 380 -73.28 -44.33 -44.86
CA GLN A 380 -73.85 -43.93 -43.55
C GLN A 380 -72.93 -43.84 -42.31
N LYS A 381 -73.07 -42.88 -41.38
CA LYS A 381 -74.04 -41.81 -41.11
C LYS A 381 -73.52 -40.99 -39.92
N GLN A 382 -73.97 -39.73 -39.85
CA GLN A 382 -74.34 -38.94 -38.65
C GLN A 382 -73.23 -38.69 -37.61
N GLY A 383 -72.74 -37.47 -37.36
CA GLY A 383 -73.45 -36.21 -37.05
C GLY A 383 -73.79 -36.12 -35.55
N PRO A 384 -73.97 -34.94 -34.92
CA PRO A 384 -73.64 -33.57 -35.31
C PRO A 384 -72.85 -32.77 -34.21
N ALA A 385 -72.44 -31.56 -34.60
CA ALA A 385 -71.98 -30.46 -33.73
C ALA A 385 -73.14 -29.91 -32.85
N PRO A 386 -72.95 -28.94 -31.91
CA PRO A 386 -72.62 -27.56 -32.32
C PRO A 386 -71.87 -26.67 -31.29
N GLN A 387 -71.32 -25.55 -31.83
CA GLN A 387 -71.35 -24.18 -31.26
C GLN A 387 -70.61 -23.90 -29.93
N ARG A 388 -70.00 -22.74 -29.64
CA ARG A 388 -69.80 -21.41 -30.26
C ARG A 388 -68.96 -20.64 -29.22
N LYS A 389 -67.99 -19.81 -29.62
CA LYS A 389 -67.88 -18.39 -29.24
C LYS A 389 -66.48 -17.83 -29.50
N GLN A 390 -66.53 -16.71 -30.22
CA GLN A 390 -65.48 -15.73 -30.44
C GLN A 390 -65.04 -15.08 -29.13
N ALA A 391 -63.80 -14.60 -29.06
CA ALA A 391 -63.52 -13.24 -28.64
C ALA A 391 -62.13 -12.80 -29.12
N VAL A 392 -62.15 -11.74 -29.91
CA VAL A 392 -61.04 -10.89 -30.35
C VAL A 392 -60.66 -9.95 -29.21
N LYS A 393 -59.38 -9.58 -29.07
CA LYS A 393 -59.04 -8.17 -28.82
C LYS A 393 -57.63 -7.83 -29.29
N ILE A 394 -57.59 -6.64 -29.89
CA ILE A 394 -56.48 -5.87 -30.48
C ILE A 394 -55.53 -5.42 -29.39
#